data_AF-A0A0F9AX57-F1
#
_entry.id   AF-A0A0F9AX57-F1
#
_cell.length_a   1.000
_cell.length_b   1.000
_cell.length_c   1.000
_cell.angle_alpha   90.00
_cell.angle_beta   90.00
_cell.angle_gamma   90.00
#
_symmetry.space_group_name_H-M   'P 1'
#
loop_
_entity.id
_entity.type
_entity.pdbx_description
1 polymer ?
#
loop_
_entity_poly.entity_id
_entity_poly.type
_entity_poly.pdbx_seq_one_letter_code
_entity_poly.pdbx_strand_id
1 'polypeptide(L)'
;LAVVSYKLHIAVIPTRNLEDTAIVIERIAFREQIKDDMPILSRKAPKMMSEDDRRIFIIEGLVDIGPKKAKQLIDKFCTPEEVFIAIKNTEIIYTRTNNPKGIKGPLDQLTGFGWKFVEKNKIIIFGEKFLEENKNN
;
A
#
# COMPACT_ATOMS: atom_id res chain seq x y z
N LEU A 1 -32.62 10.85 22.43
CA LEU A 1 -31.36 10.56 23.16
C LEU A 1 -30.26 11.57 22.86
N ALA A 2 -29.84 11.71 21.60
CA ALA A 2 -28.74 12.61 21.20
C ALA A 2 -28.92 14.08 21.64
N VAL A 3 -30.15 14.61 21.57
CA VAL A 3 -30.44 15.99 22.02
C VAL A 3 -30.31 16.13 23.54
N VAL A 4 -30.75 15.13 24.30
CA VAL A 4 -30.66 15.11 25.78
C VAL A 4 -29.20 15.01 26.20
N SER A 5 -28.44 14.08 25.61
CA SER A 5 -27.03 13.90 25.96
C SER A 5 -26.18 15.12 25.60
N TYR A 6 -26.43 15.71 24.42
CA TYR A 6 -25.66 16.86 23.95
C TYR A 6 -26.02 18.16 24.67
N LYS A 7 -27.32 18.49 24.79
CA LYS A 7 -27.73 19.76 25.39
C LYS A 7 -27.62 19.78 26.91
N LEU A 8 -27.96 18.67 27.58
CA LEU A 8 -27.98 18.61 29.04
C LEU A 8 -26.69 18.08 29.65
N HIS A 9 -25.73 17.65 28.83
CA HIS A 9 -24.43 17.12 29.28
C HIS A 9 -24.58 15.91 30.21
N ILE A 10 -25.65 15.13 30.02
CA ILE A 10 -25.92 13.89 30.75
C ILE A 10 -25.49 12.72 29.88
N ALA A 11 -24.58 11.88 30.38
CA ALA A 11 -24.22 10.64 29.70
C ALA A 11 -25.41 9.67 29.72
N VAL A 12 -25.80 9.17 28.54
CA VAL A 12 -26.87 8.17 28.42
C VAL A 12 -26.31 6.92 27.77
N ILE A 13 -26.34 5.80 28.49
CA ILE A 13 -25.81 4.51 28.04
C ILE A 13 -27.00 3.56 27.81
N PRO A 14 -27.39 3.28 26.55
CA PRO A 14 -28.49 2.35 26.29
C PRO A 14 -28.03 0.90 26.44
N THR A 15 -28.77 0.10 27.20
CA THR A 15 -28.59 -1.35 27.39
C THR A 15 -29.78 -2.12 26.82
N ARG A 16 -29.60 -3.40 26.51
CA ARG A 16 -30.62 -4.20 25.79
C ARG A 16 -31.55 -4.93 26.75
N ASN A 17 -31.06 -5.29 27.93
CA ASN A 17 -31.78 -6.05 28.96
C ASN A 17 -31.28 -5.66 30.38
N LEU A 18 -31.88 -6.27 31.40
CA LEU A 18 -31.58 -5.96 32.80
C LEU A 18 -30.19 -6.46 33.20
N GLU A 19 -29.76 -7.59 32.65
CA GLU A 19 -28.45 -8.20 32.90
C GLU A 19 -27.31 -7.30 32.41
N ASP A 20 -27.40 -6.79 31.18
CA ASP A 20 -26.46 -5.82 30.62
C ASP A 20 -26.42 -4.53 31.46
N THR A 21 -27.58 -4.11 31.99
CA THR A 21 -27.68 -2.92 32.85
C THR A 21 -26.93 -3.13 34.16
N ALA A 22 -27.10 -4.28 34.80
CA ALA A 22 -26.40 -4.63 36.04
C ALA A 22 -24.88 -4.65 35.83
N ILE A 23 -24.41 -5.25 34.73
CA ILE A 23 -22.98 -5.29 34.37
C ILE A 23 -22.43 -3.88 34.16
N VAL A 24 -23.15 -3.02 33.43
CA VAL A 24 -22.71 -1.64 33.18
C VAL A 24 -22.60 -0.85 34.49
N ILE A 25 -23.59 -0.97 35.38
CA ILE A 25 -23.58 -0.31 36.68
C ILE A 25 -22.41 -0.80 37.54
N GLU A 26 -22.20 -2.12 37.63
CA GLU A 26 -21.07 -2.70 38.36
C GLU A 26 -19.73 -2.16 37.86
N ARG A 27 -19.53 -2.08 36.54
CA ARG A 27 -18.29 -1.60 35.93
C ARG A 27 -18.06 -0.11 36.13
N ILE A 28 -19.11 0.70 36.12
CA ILE A 28 -19.02 2.13 36.45
C ILE A 28 -18.61 2.29 37.92
N ALA A 29 -19.31 1.61 38.84
CA ALA A 29 -19.03 1.68 40.27
C ALA A 29 -17.59 1.23 40.58
N PHE A 30 -17.15 0.11 39.99
CA PHE A 30 -15.78 -0.39 40.13
C PHE A 30 -14.74 0.66 39.72
N ARG A 31 -14.91 1.29 38.54
CA ARG A 31 -13.96 2.29 38.02
C ARG A 31 -13.93 3.57 38.86
N GLU A 32 -15.10 4.06 39.27
CA GLU A 32 -15.21 5.26 40.11
C GLU A 32 -14.59 5.03 41.50
N GLN A 33 -14.81 3.86 42.10
CA GLN A 33 -14.37 3.57 43.47
C GLN A 33 -12.90 3.16 43.57
N ILE A 34 -12.36 2.47 42.57
CA ILE A 34 -11.01 1.89 42.63
C ILE A 34 -9.96 2.76 41.91
N LYS A 35 -10.36 3.85 41.25
CA LYS A 35 -9.47 4.67 40.39
C LYS A 35 -8.66 3.80 39.43
N ASP A 36 -9.38 2.98 38.67
CA ASP A 36 -8.79 2.17 37.61
C ASP A 36 -8.35 3.12 36.48
N ASP A 37 -7.11 3.61 36.55
CA ASP A 37 -6.49 4.37 35.47
C ASP A 37 -6.53 3.53 34.18
N MET A 38 -6.75 4.17 33.02
CA MET A 38 -6.76 3.43 31.75
C MET A 38 -5.51 2.55 31.67
N PRO A 39 -5.66 1.22 31.47
CA PRO A 39 -4.50 0.38 31.30
C PRO A 39 -3.71 0.92 30.12
N ILE A 40 -2.38 1.03 30.28
CA ILE A 40 -1.50 1.34 29.17
C ILE A 40 -1.76 0.26 28.12
N LEU A 41 -2.53 0.62 27.07
CA LEU A 41 -2.73 -0.18 25.89
C LEU A 41 -1.36 -0.30 25.24
N SER A 42 -0.58 -1.31 25.66
CA SER A 42 0.65 -1.70 25.00
C SER A 42 0.26 -2.21 23.63
N ARG A 43 0.19 -1.28 22.66
CA ARG A 43 0.02 -1.60 21.26
C ARG A 43 1.22 -2.45 20.89
N LYS A 44 1.00 -3.74 20.66
CA LYS A 44 2.03 -4.63 20.12
C LYS A 44 2.53 -3.97 18.84
N ALA A 45 3.84 -3.70 18.76
CA ALA A 45 4.43 -3.15 17.55
C ALA A 45 4.03 -4.04 16.36
N PRO A 46 3.64 -3.45 15.21
CA PRO A 46 3.27 -4.23 14.04
C PRO A 46 4.41 -5.18 13.69
N LYS A 47 4.08 -6.40 13.27
CA LYS A 47 5.06 -7.40 12.82
C LYS A 47 5.98 -6.73 11.80
N MET A 48 7.28 -6.69 12.08
CA MET A 48 8.25 -6.23 11.09
C MET A 48 8.12 -7.11 9.85
N MET A 49 7.87 -6.49 8.70
CA MET A 49 7.95 -7.16 7.41
C MET A 49 9.36 -7.72 7.22
N SER A 50 9.46 -8.92 6.62
CA SER A 50 10.74 -9.48 6.21
C SER A 50 11.41 -8.57 5.19
N GLU A 51 12.73 -8.69 5.01
CA GLU A 51 13.43 -7.88 3.99
C GLU A 51 12.87 -8.13 2.58
N ASP A 52 12.52 -9.37 2.26
CA ASP A 52 11.94 -9.74 0.97
C ASP A 52 10.56 -9.12 0.79
N ASP A 53 9.69 -9.17 1.81
CA ASP A 53 8.37 -8.54 1.75
C ASP A 53 8.50 -7.03 1.56
N ARG A 54 9.50 -6.39 2.17
CA ARG A 54 9.77 -4.95 1.98
C ARG A 54 10.19 -4.65 0.56
N ARG A 55 11.05 -5.48 -0.04
CA ARG A 55 11.48 -5.32 -1.44
C ARG A 55 10.29 -5.46 -2.40
N ILE A 56 9.46 -6.48 -2.19
CA ILE A 56 8.25 -6.71 -2.98
C ILE A 56 7.30 -5.51 -2.83
N PHE A 57 7.08 -5.04 -1.61
CA PHE A 57 6.19 -3.91 -1.32
C PHE A 57 6.61 -2.61 -2.03
N ILE A 58 7.92 -2.32 -2.11
CA ILE A 58 8.40 -1.16 -2.87
C ILE A 58 8.01 -1.29 -4.35
N ILE A 59 8.15 -2.49 -4.93
CA ILE A 59 7.82 -2.73 -6.35
C ILE A 59 6.31 -2.74 -6.60
N GLU A 60 5.49 -3.13 -5.63
CA GLU A 60 4.03 -3.02 -5.72
C GLU A 60 3.52 -1.59 -5.89
N GLY A 61 4.32 -0.58 -5.50
CA GLY A 61 3.99 0.83 -5.71
C GLY A 61 4.02 1.28 -7.18
N LEU A 62 4.55 0.47 -8.09
CA LEU A 62 4.59 0.76 -9.52
C LEU A 62 3.22 0.55 -10.20
N VAL A 63 3.01 1.24 -11.32
CA VAL A 63 1.73 1.19 -12.03
C VAL A 63 1.54 -0.16 -12.73
N ASP A 64 0.32 -0.69 -12.60
CA ASP A 64 -0.10 -1.99 -13.14
C ASP A 64 0.71 -3.19 -12.58
N ILE A 65 1.22 -3.05 -11.34
CA ILE A 65 1.87 -4.11 -10.56
C ILE A 65 1.00 -4.55 -9.39
N GLY A 66 0.93 -5.86 -9.18
CA GLY A 66 0.46 -6.47 -7.94
C GLY A 66 1.48 -7.50 -7.42
N PRO A 67 1.17 -8.21 -6.32
CA PRO A 67 2.12 -9.06 -5.61
C PRO A 67 2.81 -10.10 -6.48
N LYS A 68 2.07 -10.71 -7.41
CA LYS A 68 2.63 -11.73 -8.31
C LYS A 68 3.71 -11.16 -9.24
N LYS A 69 3.46 -10.00 -9.84
CA LYS A 69 4.42 -9.33 -10.74
C LYS A 69 5.58 -8.74 -9.97
N ALA A 70 5.33 -8.15 -8.81
CA ALA A 70 6.36 -7.60 -7.94
C ALA A 70 7.33 -8.69 -7.49
N LYS A 71 6.80 -9.84 -7.06
CA LYS A 71 7.59 -11.01 -6.72
C LYS A 71 8.40 -11.51 -7.93
N GLN A 72 7.79 -11.63 -9.11
CA GLN A 72 8.49 -12.04 -10.33
C GLN A 72 9.67 -11.12 -10.68
N LEU A 73 9.54 -9.81 -10.47
CA LEU A 73 10.61 -8.84 -10.69
C LEU A 73 11.74 -8.99 -9.65
N ILE A 74 11.39 -9.11 -8.37
CA ILE A 74 12.38 -9.31 -7.29
C ILE A 74 13.07 -10.66 -7.40
N ASP A 75 12.37 -11.73 -7.79
CA ASP A 75 12.97 -13.05 -8.01
C ASP A 75 13.99 -13.02 -9.16
N LYS A 76 13.76 -12.17 -10.18
CA LYS A 76 14.64 -12.04 -11.35
C LYS A 76 15.81 -11.07 -11.14
N PHE A 77 15.55 -9.92 -10.52
CA PHE A 77 16.50 -8.81 -10.41
C PHE A 77 17.05 -8.62 -8.98
N CYS A 78 16.59 -9.40 -8.01
CA CYS A 78 17.02 -9.48 -6.60
C CYS A 78 16.74 -8.23 -5.73
N THR A 79 16.87 -7.02 -6.27
CA THR A 79 16.72 -5.77 -5.51
C THR A 79 15.82 -4.77 -6.25
N PRO A 80 15.15 -3.84 -5.53
CA PRO A 80 14.36 -2.80 -6.17
C PRO A 80 15.16 -1.89 -7.10
N GLU A 81 16.42 -1.61 -6.76
CA GLU A 81 17.32 -0.80 -7.60
C GLU A 81 17.54 -1.44 -8.97
N GLU A 82 17.86 -2.74 -8.99
CA GLU A 82 18.06 -3.49 -10.24
C GLU A 82 16.78 -3.56 -11.08
N VAL A 83 15.60 -3.60 -10.45
CA VAL A 83 14.32 -3.48 -11.16
C VAL A 83 14.19 -2.12 -11.85
N PHE A 84 14.58 -1.03 -11.18
CA PHE A 84 14.54 0.31 -11.78
C PHE A 84 15.54 0.45 -12.94
N ILE A 85 16.74 -0.11 -12.80
CA ILE A 85 17.74 -0.16 -13.88
C ILE A 85 17.20 -0.98 -15.06
N ALA A 86 16.56 -2.13 -14.79
CA ALA A 86 15.93 -2.96 -15.82
C ALA A 86 14.81 -2.22 -16.57
N ILE A 87 13.97 -1.46 -15.86
CA ILE A 87 12.94 -0.60 -16.47
C ILE A 87 13.59 0.49 -17.32
N LYS A 88 14.62 1.17 -16.81
CA LYS A 88 15.36 2.22 -17.54
C LYS A 88 15.89 1.71 -18.88
N ASN A 89 16.54 0.56 -18.86
CA ASN A 89 17.23 -0.03 -20.00
C ASN A 89 16.31 -0.85 -20.92
N THR A 90 15.00 -0.91 -20.65
CA THR A 90 14.04 -1.53 -21.55
C THR A 90 13.48 -0.50 -22.52
N GLU A 91 13.70 -0.71 -23.81
CA GLU A 91 13.26 0.17 -24.89
C GLU A 91 11.89 -0.29 -25.45
N ILE A 92 11.13 0.66 -25.99
CA ILE A 92 9.85 0.38 -26.66
C ILE A 92 10.13 0.28 -28.15
N ILE A 93 9.71 -0.84 -28.77
CA ILE A 93 9.86 -1.06 -30.20
C ILE A 93 8.65 -0.46 -30.91
N TYR A 94 8.90 0.35 -31.94
CA TYR A 94 7.86 0.96 -32.78
C TYR A 94 7.79 0.29 -34.16
N THR A 95 6.61 0.29 -34.78
CA THR A 95 6.43 -0.10 -36.18
C THR A 95 6.95 1.00 -37.12
N ARG A 96 7.03 0.68 -38.42
CA ARG A 96 7.32 1.67 -39.48
C ARG A 96 6.35 2.87 -39.47
N THR A 97 5.13 2.70 -38.96
CA THR A 97 4.11 3.77 -38.83
C THR A 97 4.13 4.44 -37.46
N ASN A 98 5.21 4.28 -36.69
CA ASN A 98 5.42 4.86 -35.37
C ASN A 98 4.43 4.40 -34.28
N ASN A 99 3.81 3.21 -34.45
CA ASN A 99 2.94 2.62 -33.43
C ASN A 99 3.76 1.70 -32.52
N PRO A 100 3.60 1.76 -31.17
CA PRO A 100 4.33 0.86 -30.27
C PRO A 100 3.87 -0.59 -30.48
N LYS A 101 4.84 -1.47 -30.76
CA LYS A 101 4.64 -2.89 -31.08
C LYS A 101 5.01 -3.81 -29.92
N GLY A 102 6.04 -3.47 -29.16
CA GLY A 102 6.60 -4.35 -28.13
C GLY A 102 7.69 -3.68 -27.33
N ILE A 103 8.46 -4.49 -26.60
CA ILE A 103 9.59 -4.05 -25.78
C ILE A 103 10.85 -4.83 -26.17
N LYS A 104 12.01 -4.23 -25.94
CA LYS A 104 13.32 -4.89 -26.08
C LYS A 104 14.17 -4.55 -24.87
N GLY A 105 14.82 -5.55 -24.28
CA GLY A 105 15.74 -5.35 -23.15
C GLY A 105 15.48 -6.31 -21.99
N PRO A 106 15.88 -5.95 -20.77
CA PRO A 106 15.82 -6.84 -19.61
C PRO A 106 14.42 -7.39 -19.29
N LEU A 107 13.37 -6.59 -19.51
CA LEU A 107 11.99 -6.99 -19.23
C LEU A 107 11.34 -7.87 -20.31
N ASP A 108 11.95 -7.99 -21.50
CA ASP A 108 11.44 -8.85 -22.59
C ASP A 108 11.48 -10.35 -22.21
N GLN A 109 12.34 -10.71 -21.26
CA GLN A 109 12.45 -12.08 -20.74
C GLN A 109 11.28 -12.47 -19.82
N LEU A 110 10.46 -11.51 -19.40
CA LEU A 110 9.41 -11.71 -18.41
C LEU A 110 8.02 -11.60 -19.03
N THR A 111 7.13 -12.51 -18.65
CA THR A 111 5.73 -12.50 -19.09
C THR A 111 4.93 -11.44 -18.34
N GLY A 112 3.98 -10.79 -19.02
CA GLY A 112 3.05 -9.84 -18.39
C GLY A 112 3.53 -8.39 -18.29
N PHE A 113 4.66 -8.07 -18.93
CA PHE A 113 5.20 -6.71 -19.08
C PHE A 113 5.17 -6.31 -20.56
N GLY A 114 4.46 -5.22 -20.87
CA GLY A 114 4.32 -4.70 -22.23
C GLY A 114 4.77 -3.26 -22.36
N TRP A 115 4.69 -2.68 -23.55
CA TRP A 115 5.17 -1.31 -23.81
C TRP A 115 4.46 -0.27 -22.93
N LYS A 116 3.15 -0.42 -22.69
CA LYS A 116 2.38 0.48 -21.79
C LYS A 116 2.90 0.45 -20.36
N PHE A 117 3.30 -0.72 -19.89
CA PHE A 117 3.86 -0.88 -18.56
C PHE A 117 5.20 -0.13 -18.47
N VAL A 118 6.08 -0.31 -19.45
CA VAL A 118 7.39 0.35 -19.50
C VAL A 118 7.24 1.86 -19.58
N GLU A 119 6.37 2.36 -20.46
CA GLU A 119 6.13 3.80 -20.64
C GLU A 119 5.66 4.46 -19.34
N LYS A 120 4.58 3.96 -18.74
CA LYS A 120 4.01 4.53 -17.51
C LYS A 120 5.01 4.52 -16.35
N ASN A 121 5.73 3.42 -16.17
CA ASN A 121 6.67 3.30 -15.06
C ASN A 121 7.96 4.10 -15.30
N LYS A 122 8.40 4.29 -16.55
CA LYS A 122 9.47 5.24 -16.86
C LYS A 122 9.09 6.67 -16.48
N ILE A 123 7.86 7.09 -16.75
CA ILE A 123 7.36 8.43 -16.38
C ILE A 123 7.39 8.61 -14.86
N ILE A 124 6.90 7.63 -14.10
CA ILE A 124 6.83 7.75 -12.63
C ILE A 124 8.21 7.73 -11.98
N ILE A 125 9.14 6.92 -12.50
CA ILE A 125 10.48 6.77 -11.90
C ILE A 125 11.43 7.89 -12.33
N PHE A 126 11.39 8.30 -13.60
CA PHE A 126 12.39 9.20 -14.19
C PHE A 126 11.83 10.56 -14.67
N GLY A 127 10.52 10.74 -14.63
CA GLY A 127 9.82 11.94 -15.11
C GLY A 127 9.57 11.94 -16.62
N GLU A 128 8.70 12.86 -17.07
CA GLU A 128 8.29 12.97 -18.48
C GLU A 128 9.44 13.36 -19.42
N LYS A 129 10.33 14.25 -18.96
CA LYS A 129 11.50 14.73 -19.73
C LYS A 129 12.43 13.60 -20.16
N PHE A 130 12.54 12.55 -19.35
CA PHE A 130 13.35 11.39 -19.67
C PHE A 130 12.89 10.68 -20.95
N LEU A 131 11.58 10.67 -21.27
CA LEU A 131 11.08 10.06 -22.49
C LEU A 131 11.29 10.93 -23.73
N GLU A 132 11.32 12.26 -23.58
CA GLU A 132 11.51 13.18 -24.70
C GLU A 132 12.96 13.14 -25.22
N GLU A 133 13.94 13.06 -24.32
CA GLU A 133 15.36 12.96 -24.67
C GLU A 133 15.70 11.65 -25.41
N ASN A 134 15.00 10.56 -25.07
CA ASN A 134 15.22 9.25 -25.67
C ASN A 134 14.38 8.98 -26.94
N LYS A 135 13.49 9.90 -27.34
CA LYS A 135 12.79 9.85 -28.65
C LYS A 135 13.53 10.58 -29.76
N ASN A 136 14.48 11.46 -29.41
CA ASN A 136 15.20 12.35 -30.33
C ASN A 136 16.66 11.91 -30.62
N ASN A 137 17.07 10.77 -30.07
CA ASN A 137 18.31 10.05 -30.41
C ASN A 137 17.97 8.77 -31.19
#